data_AF-A0A831ULT4-F1
#
_entry.id   AF-A0A831ULT4-F1
#
_cell.length_a   1.000
_cell.length_b   1.000
_cell.length_c   1.000
_cell.angle_alpha   90.00
_cell.angle_beta   90.00
_cell.angle_gamma   90.00
#
_symmetry.space_group_name_H-M   'P 1'
#
loop_
_entity.id
_entity.type
_entity.pdbx_description
1 polymer ?
#
loop_
_entity_poly.entity_id
_entity_poly.type
_entity_poly.pdbx_seq_one_letter_code
_entity_poly.pdbx_strand_id
1 'polypeptide(L)'
;TIQQVLDAGGNLWAPRNKADILVLGDSFANIYSLGAMGWGEGAGLAAQLSAALDRPIDAIVVNDSGAHATRQQLARELAGGRNRLADKKLVIWEFAMRELAVGDWKTDIQLELRKAKPPKAVQREPVTVRGTIRAVTRPPKPGSVPYRDCLIAVHLSDVEVHEGAYEVPHEVIVFLWGMIENRWTHAADWRTGRHATLEVMPWEQVQAEYGSFNRIELEDNALLYLDTFWALEPGLEPSALPEVEQEQPAERPSSPALTEQSGVTFLEDIAAKSAALAAEDRTVLRGKDGWLFFGPELRSLSVGPFWGERATAVTRATNPEWADPMAAILDFHNQLQENDIELLLVPVPAKAVVYPEMVSDAVEVPEAGTPQRLDKHQRAFYNLLRNKGVAVLDLVPRFLAERDAPPGPVFCKQDTHWSGQGVAIAAEAIAGKIAGRPWLSEVPKHNYTTQQRTVTIQGDLARDLGEAIEPETLPLTFVGTPEGDDLARVEPWRESLILLLGDSHCLVFHGGGDMHARGAGLPDHLALELGFPVDLVGVRGSGATPA
;
A
#
# COMPACT_ATOMS: atom_id res chain seq x y z
N THR A 1 -2.65 15.79 17.60
CA THR A 1 -3.73 15.83 18.59
C THR A 1 -4.81 14.86 18.17
N ILE A 2 -5.25 13.93 19.02
CA ILE A 2 -6.38 13.03 18.75
C ILE A 2 -7.69 13.69 19.21
N GLN A 3 -8.78 13.50 18.48
CA GLN A 3 -10.11 13.98 18.86
C GLN A 3 -10.97 12.78 19.25
N GLN A 4 -11.02 12.47 20.55
CA GLN A 4 -11.81 11.35 21.05
C GLN A 4 -13.31 11.63 20.89
N VAL A 5 -14.05 10.62 20.45
CA VAL A 5 -15.50 10.65 20.37
C VAL A 5 -16.05 10.01 21.62
N LEU A 6 -16.85 10.77 22.37
CA LEU A 6 -17.49 10.34 23.59
C LEU A 6 -18.99 10.19 23.38
N ASP A 7 -19.61 9.23 24.04
CA ASP A 7 -21.06 9.16 24.15
C ASP A 7 -21.61 10.24 25.10
N ALA A 8 -22.93 10.36 25.17
CA ALA A 8 -23.60 11.34 26.03
C ALA A 8 -23.29 11.17 27.53
N GLY A 9 -22.78 10.01 27.95
CA GLY A 9 -22.33 9.72 29.31
C GLY A 9 -20.85 10.03 29.55
N GLY A 10 -20.12 10.51 28.54
CA GLY A 10 -18.68 10.76 28.62
C GLY A 10 -17.82 9.50 28.47
N ASN A 11 -18.41 8.36 28.10
CA ASN A 11 -17.65 7.13 27.84
C ASN A 11 -17.12 7.14 26.41
N LEU A 12 -16.04 6.40 26.15
CA LEU A 12 -15.54 6.22 24.79
C LEU A 12 -16.61 5.62 23.88
N TRP A 13 -16.68 6.12 22.66
CA TRP A 13 -17.60 5.63 21.65
C TRP A 13 -17.41 4.12 21.42
N ALA A 14 -18.54 3.41 21.28
CA ALA A 14 -18.57 2.00 20.95
C ALA A 14 -19.59 1.71 19.84
N PRO A 15 -19.32 0.73 18.95
CA PRO A 15 -20.21 0.41 17.86
C PRO A 15 -21.56 -0.12 18.37
N ARG A 16 -22.63 0.16 17.60
CA ARG A 16 -23.99 -0.26 17.92
C ARG A 16 -24.47 -1.26 16.86
N ASN A 17 -24.53 -2.54 17.22
CA ASN A 17 -24.92 -3.64 16.31
C ASN A 17 -26.27 -3.46 15.59
N LYS A 18 -27.17 -2.60 16.10
CA LYS A 18 -28.48 -2.29 15.51
C LYS A 18 -28.52 -0.98 14.69
N ALA A 19 -27.39 -0.30 14.53
CA ALA A 19 -27.31 0.91 13.70
C ALA A 19 -27.61 0.58 12.23
N ASP A 20 -28.17 1.52 11.47
CA ASP A 20 -28.51 1.29 10.05
C ASP A 20 -27.32 1.45 9.08
N ILE A 21 -26.12 1.76 9.60
CA ILE A 21 -24.86 1.78 8.87
C ILE A 21 -23.89 0.79 9.53
N LEU A 22 -23.24 -0.06 8.73
CA LEU A 22 -22.18 -0.97 9.14
C LEU A 22 -20.86 -0.59 8.44
N VAL A 23 -19.80 -0.38 9.21
CA VAL A 23 -18.43 -0.24 8.71
C VAL A 23 -17.71 -1.59 8.82
N LEU A 24 -17.22 -2.08 7.69
CA LEU A 24 -16.21 -3.13 7.62
C LEU A 24 -14.88 -2.43 7.40
N GLY A 25 -13.88 -2.62 8.26
CA GLY A 25 -12.62 -1.88 8.18
C GLY A 25 -11.38 -2.73 8.47
N ASP A 26 -10.26 -2.38 7.87
CA ASP A 26 -8.98 -3.01 8.19
C ASP A 26 -8.26 -2.25 9.33
N SER A 27 -6.95 -2.43 9.47
CA SER A 27 -6.15 -1.66 10.43
C SER A 27 -6.35 -0.14 10.34
N PHE A 28 -6.61 0.44 9.17
CA PHE A 28 -6.80 1.89 8.97
C PHE A 28 -8.07 2.41 9.64
N ALA A 29 -9.17 1.64 9.62
CA ALA A 29 -10.33 1.94 10.45
C ALA A 29 -10.06 1.84 11.96
N ASN A 30 -9.07 1.03 12.34
CA ASN A 30 -8.69 0.78 13.73
C ASN A 30 -7.65 1.75 14.29
N ILE A 31 -6.91 2.48 13.43
CA ILE A 31 -5.99 3.53 13.85
C ILE A 31 -6.78 4.54 14.71
N TYR A 32 -6.25 4.84 15.89
CA TYR A 32 -6.86 5.69 16.92
C TYR A 32 -8.12 5.12 17.61
N SER A 33 -8.58 3.91 17.25
CA SER A 33 -9.67 3.20 17.93
C SER A 33 -9.15 2.22 18.98
N LEU A 34 -8.14 1.42 18.64
CA LEU A 34 -7.60 0.35 19.48
C LEU A 34 -6.42 0.83 20.33
N GLY A 35 -6.67 1.09 21.62
CA GLY A 35 -5.65 1.57 22.57
C GLY A 35 -4.41 0.68 22.67
N ALA A 36 -4.57 -0.64 22.52
CA ALA A 36 -3.47 -1.61 22.53
C ALA A 36 -2.42 -1.39 21.42
N MET A 37 -2.75 -0.66 20.35
CA MET A 37 -1.77 -0.30 19.32
C MET A 37 -0.85 0.85 19.76
N GLY A 38 -1.24 1.65 20.75
CA GLY A 38 -0.47 2.80 21.24
C GLY A 38 -0.71 4.13 20.50
N TRP A 39 -1.72 4.21 19.62
CA TRP A 39 -1.98 5.38 18.78
C TRP A 39 -3.04 6.32 19.35
N GLY A 40 -3.71 5.91 20.44
CA GLY A 40 -4.89 6.57 21.01
C GLY A 40 -6.10 5.64 21.00
N GLU A 41 -7.17 6.05 21.67
CA GLU A 41 -8.39 5.26 21.86
C GLU A 41 -9.64 6.10 21.58
N GLY A 42 -10.66 5.49 20.98
CA GLY A 42 -11.97 6.13 20.75
C GLY A 42 -11.99 7.27 19.72
N ALA A 43 -11.03 7.34 18.79
CA ALA A 43 -10.92 8.41 17.81
C ALA A 43 -10.78 7.93 16.34
N GLY A 44 -10.90 6.63 16.06
CA GLY A 44 -10.75 6.10 14.70
C GLY A 44 -12.01 6.21 13.82
N LEU A 45 -11.95 5.62 12.62
CA LEU A 45 -12.86 5.95 11.51
C LEU A 45 -14.34 5.81 11.85
N ALA A 46 -14.75 4.69 12.45
CA ALA A 46 -16.16 4.45 12.76
C ALA A 46 -16.70 5.42 13.82
N ALA A 47 -15.86 5.81 14.79
CA ALA A 47 -16.20 6.80 15.80
C ALA A 47 -16.37 8.18 15.18
N GLN A 48 -15.44 8.61 14.32
CA GLN A 48 -15.50 9.90 13.61
C GLN A 48 -16.69 9.98 12.65
N LEU A 49 -16.96 8.91 11.90
CA LEU A 49 -18.15 8.84 11.04
C LEU A 49 -19.42 8.95 11.87
N SER A 50 -19.47 8.31 13.05
CA SER A 50 -20.64 8.38 13.93
C SER A 50 -20.88 9.79 14.44
N ALA A 51 -19.81 10.51 14.82
CA ALA A 51 -19.86 11.90 15.25
C ALA A 51 -20.24 12.85 14.10
N ALA A 52 -19.61 12.71 12.93
CA ALA A 52 -19.84 13.57 11.78
C ALA A 52 -21.26 13.44 11.21
N LEU A 53 -21.86 12.25 11.30
CA LEU A 53 -23.23 12.00 10.85
C LEU A 53 -24.29 12.27 11.93
N ASP A 54 -23.88 12.51 13.18
CA ASP A 54 -24.75 12.55 14.37
C ASP A 54 -25.64 11.30 14.48
N ARG A 55 -25.06 10.12 14.23
CA ARG A 55 -25.78 8.84 14.12
C ARG A 55 -24.97 7.68 14.68
N PRO A 56 -25.62 6.67 15.31
CA PRO A 56 -24.91 5.47 15.74
C PRO A 56 -24.40 4.69 14.51
N ILE A 57 -23.21 4.10 14.63
CA ILE A 57 -22.60 3.25 13.60
C ILE A 57 -22.30 1.87 14.19
N ASP A 58 -22.52 0.83 13.40
CA ASP A 58 -22.03 -0.52 13.66
C ASP A 58 -20.65 -0.70 13.02
N ALA A 59 -19.78 -1.53 13.60
CA ALA A 59 -18.45 -1.77 13.07
C ALA A 59 -18.00 -3.23 13.24
N ILE A 60 -17.33 -3.76 12.21
CA ILE A 60 -16.51 -4.97 12.25
C ILE A 60 -15.15 -4.57 11.71
N VAL A 61 -14.15 -4.52 12.59
CA VAL A 61 -12.80 -4.07 12.24
C VAL A 61 -11.81 -5.16 12.64
N VAL A 62 -10.97 -5.56 11.70
CA VAL A 62 -9.94 -6.59 11.90
C VAL A 62 -8.65 -6.06 11.29
N ASN A 63 -7.56 -6.03 12.06
CA ASN A 63 -6.28 -5.57 11.54
C ASN A 63 -5.76 -6.55 10.47
N ASP A 64 -5.23 -5.99 9.38
CA ASP A 64 -4.68 -6.72 8.23
C ASP A 64 -5.72 -7.48 7.41
N SER A 65 -5.31 -8.02 6.24
CA SER A 65 -6.17 -8.82 5.35
C SER A 65 -7.49 -8.13 4.96
N GLY A 66 -7.41 -6.83 4.63
CA GLY A 66 -8.56 -5.98 4.35
C GLY A 66 -9.45 -6.49 3.20
N ALA A 67 -8.86 -7.25 2.26
CA ALA A 67 -9.57 -7.89 1.16
C ALA A 67 -10.63 -8.89 1.58
N HIS A 68 -10.53 -9.55 2.75
CA HIS A 68 -11.51 -10.59 3.12
C HIS A 68 -11.85 -10.72 4.61
N ALA A 69 -10.98 -10.30 5.54
CA ALA A 69 -11.11 -10.67 6.95
C ALA A 69 -12.44 -10.21 7.58
N THR A 70 -12.84 -8.96 7.33
CA THR A 70 -14.09 -8.40 7.86
C THR A 70 -15.34 -8.99 7.22
N ARG A 71 -15.28 -9.35 5.92
CA ARG A 71 -16.36 -10.09 5.24
C ARG A 71 -16.49 -11.50 5.80
N GLN A 72 -15.37 -12.17 6.06
CA GLN A 72 -15.36 -13.50 6.67
C GLN A 72 -15.89 -13.47 8.10
N GLN A 73 -15.53 -12.45 8.88
CA GLN A 73 -16.08 -12.23 10.22
C GLN A 73 -17.60 -11.97 10.18
N LEU A 74 -18.08 -11.18 9.21
CA LEU A 74 -19.51 -10.97 8.98
C LEU A 74 -20.23 -12.29 8.60
N ALA A 75 -19.62 -13.10 7.73
CA ALA A 75 -20.16 -14.40 7.36
C ALA A 75 -20.30 -15.34 8.58
N ARG A 76 -19.31 -15.35 9.48
CA ARG A 76 -19.36 -16.12 10.73
C ARG A 76 -20.50 -15.69 11.65
N GLU A 77 -20.73 -14.38 11.81
CA GLU A 77 -21.85 -13.86 12.59
C GLU A 77 -23.20 -14.37 12.04
N LEU A 78 -23.40 -14.30 10.72
CA LEU A 78 -24.61 -14.79 10.04
C LEU A 78 -24.78 -16.31 10.17
N ALA A 79 -23.70 -17.07 9.99
CA ALA A 79 -23.70 -18.51 10.13
C ALA A 79 -23.96 -18.96 11.59
N GLY A 80 -23.58 -18.15 12.58
CA GLY A 80 -23.93 -18.33 13.99
C GLY A 80 -25.37 -17.93 14.34
N GLY A 81 -26.12 -17.40 13.36
CA GLY A 81 -27.50 -16.93 13.50
C GLY A 81 -27.64 -15.53 14.10
N ARG A 82 -26.55 -14.77 14.19
CA ARG A 82 -26.56 -13.34 14.53
C ARG A 82 -26.71 -12.53 13.24
N ASN A 83 -27.94 -12.10 12.95
CA ASN A 83 -28.20 -11.32 11.73
C ASN A 83 -27.64 -9.89 11.84
N ARG A 84 -26.33 -9.72 11.65
CA ARG A 84 -25.65 -8.41 11.64
C ARG A 84 -26.01 -7.53 10.45
N LEU A 85 -26.69 -8.08 9.43
CA LEU A 85 -27.23 -7.31 8.31
C LEU A 85 -28.69 -6.89 8.50
N ALA A 86 -29.34 -7.30 9.60
CA ALA A 86 -30.71 -6.87 9.90
C ALA A 86 -30.76 -5.34 10.01
N ASP A 87 -31.73 -4.74 9.31
CA ASP A 87 -32.05 -3.31 9.32
C ASP A 87 -30.93 -2.37 8.82
N LYS A 88 -29.83 -2.92 8.27
CA LYS A 88 -28.77 -2.13 7.65
C LYS A 88 -29.26 -1.55 6.33
N LYS A 89 -28.99 -0.26 6.10
CA LYS A 89 -29.23 0.47 4.86
C LYS A 89 -27.95 0.69 4.06
N LEU A 90 -26.81 0.73 4.73
CA LEU A 90 -25.50 0.95 4.11
C LEU A 90 -24.44 0.07 4.77
N VAL A 91 -23.62 -0.57 3.95
CA VAL A 91 -22.36 -1.19 4.37
C VAL A 91 -21.24 -0.40 3.72
N ILE A 92 -20.37 0.19 4.54
CA ILE A 92 -19.13 0.85 4.11
C ILE A 92 -18.02 -0.16 4.28
N TRP A 93 -17.33 -0.51 3.20
CA TRP A 93 -16.18 -1.40 3.28
C TRP A 93 -14.92 -0.61 3.00
N GLU A 94 -14.17 -0.37 4.06
CA GLU A 94 -12.87 0.26 4.06
C GLU A 94 -11.78 -0.83 4.14
N PHE A 95 -10.77 -0.67 3.29
CA PHE A 95 -9.54 -1.42 3.31
C PHE A 95 -8.50 -0.59 2.58
N ALA A 96 -7.23 -0.81 2.89
CA ALA A 96 -6.16 -0.12 2.22
C ALA A 96 -6.06 -0.53 0.75
N MET A 97 -5.89 0.45 -0.14
CA MET A 97 -5.82 0.27 -1.59
C MET A 97 -4.88 -0.85 -2.05
N ARG A 98 -3.79 -1.12 -1.32
CA ARG A 98 -2.84 -2.22 -1.60
C ARG A 98 -3.53 -3.58 -1.71
N GLU A 99 -4.62 -3.80 -0.96
CA GLU A 99 -5.41 -5.03 -1.02
C GLU A 99 -5.92 -5.31 -2.43
N LEU A 100 -6.19 -4.30 -3.27
CA LEU A 100 -6.61 -4.53 -4.66
C LEU A 100 -5.51 -5.17 -5.53
N ALA A 101 -4.24 -5.02 -5.16
CA ALA A 101 -3.12 -5.58 -5.90
C ALA A 101 -2.60 -6.90 -5.30
N VAL A 102 -2.61 -7.04 -3.97
CA VAL A 102 -1.98 -8.17 -3.26
C VAL A 102 -2.90 -8.90 -2.30
N GLY A 103 -4.10 -8.37 -2.07
CA GLY A 103 -5.04 -8.92 -1.10
C GLY A 103 -5.58 -10.28 -1.52
N ASP A 104 -5.77 -11.15 -0.55
CA ASP A 104 -6.47 -12.42 -0.75
C ASP A 104 -7.98 -12.17 -0.77
N TRP A 105 -8.56 -12.02 -1.96
CA TRP A 105 -9.96 -11.58 -2.13
C TRP A 105 -11.02 -12.64 -1.86
N LYS A 106 -10.66 -13.87 -1.47
CA LYS A 106 -11.55 -15.01 -1.15
C LYS A 106 -12.98 -14.87 -1.70
N THR A 107 -13.20 -15.43 -2.87
CA THR A 107 -14.48 -15.33 -3.61
C THR A 107 -15.57 -16.26 -3.06
N ASP A 108 -15.22 -17.18 -2.17
CA ASP A 108 -16.08 -18.25 -1.67
C ASP A 108 -16.71 -17.97 -0.29
N ILE A 109 -16.62 -16.72 0.21
CA ILE A 109 -17.28 -16.29 1.45
C ILE A 109 -18.80 -16.17 1.24
N GLN A 110 -19.56 -17.08 1.84
CA GLN A 110 -21.02 -17.08 1.77
C GLN A 110 -21.66 -16.37 2.97
N LEU A 111 -22.46 -15.32 2.70
CA LEU A 111 -23.24 -14.60 3.72
C LEU A 111 -24.58 -15.29 3.97
N GLU A 112 -24.56 -16.48 4.56
CA GLU A 112 -25.75 -17.28 4.84
C GLU A 112 -26.22 -17.10 6.30
N LEU A 113 -27.43 -16.56 6.50
CA LEU A 113 -28.05 -16.53 7.82
C LEU A 113 -28.57 -17.93 8.19
N ARG A 114 -28.03 -18.52 9.25
CA ARG A 114 -28.51 -19.81 9.77
C ARG A 114 -29.33 -19.64 11.04
N LYS A 115 -30.04 -20.69 11.45
CA LYS A 115 -30.77 -20.67 12.72
C LYS A 115 -29.77 -20.49 13.87
N ALA A 116 -30.00 -19.48 14.70
CA ALA A 116 -29.23 -19.29 15.91
C ALA A 116 -29.26 -20.58 16.73
N LYS A 117 -28.07 -21.05 17.15
CA LYS A 117 -27.98 -22.07 18.19
C LYS A 117 -28.69 -21.49 19.43
N PRO A 118 -29.47 -22.29 20.18
CA PRO A 118 -30.06 -21.82 21.43
C PRO A 118 -28.94 -21.21 22.29
N PRO A 119 -29.15 -20.02 22.89
CA PRO A 119 -28.11 -19.38 23.67
C PRO A 119 -27.68 -20.35 24.77
N LYS A 120 -26.45 -20.87 24.65
CA LYS A 120 -25.79 -21.57 25.75
C LYS A 120 -25.70 -20.54 26.89
N ALA A 121 -25.94 -20.98 28.12
CA ALA A 121 -25.74 -20.12 29.29
C ALA A 121 -24.38 -19.42 29.17
N VAL A 122 -24.30 -18.14 29.53
CA VAL A 122 -23.04 -17.38 29.45
C VAL A 122 -22.07 -17.99 30.46
N GLN A 123 -21.14 -18.81 29.97
CA GLN A 123 -20.21 -19.60 30.78
C GLN A 123 -18.93 -18.82 30.99
N ARG A 124 -18.84 -18.08 32.09
CA ARG A 124 -17.76 -17.10 32.31
C ARG A 124 -16.45 -17.69 32.81
N GLU A 125 -16.48 -18.89 33.35
CA GLU A 125 -15.29 -19.56 33.87
C GLU A 125 -14.61 -20.34 32.74
N PRO A 126 -13.27 -20.36 32.66
CA PRO A 126 -12.58 -21.20 31.69
C PRO A 126 -12.79 -22.70 31.95
N VAL A 127 -12.58 -23.51 30.91
CA VAL A 127 -12.52 -24.98 31.01
C VAL A 127 -11.21 -25.48 30.43
N THR A 128 -10.63 -26.52 31.03
CA THR A 128 -9.47 -27.20 30.46
C THR A 128 -9.95 -28.29 29.52
N VAL A 129 -9.58 -28.17 28.24
CA VAL A 129 -9.84 -29.18 27.22
C VAL A 129 -8.57 -29.88 26.79
N ARG A 130 -8.71 -31.13 26.36
CA ARG A 130 -7.66 -31.87 25.66
C ARG A 130 -8.19 -32.29 24.30
N GLY A 131 -7.40 -32.11 23.24
CA GLY A 131 -7.79 -32.50 21.89
C GLY A 131 -6.59 -32.73 20.98
N THR A 132 -6.85 -33.22 19.77
CA THR A 132 -5.84 -33.44 18.73
C THR A 132 -5.87 -32.29 17.72
N ILE A 133 -4.71 -31.71 17.43
CA ILE A 133 -4.57 -30.66 16.42
C ILE A 133 -4.76 -31.28 15.03
N ARG A 134 -5.83 -30.91 14.34
CA ARG A 134 -6.07 -31.32 12.93
C ARG A 134 -5.52 -30.33 11.93
N ALA A 135 -5.62 -29.04 12.25
CA ALA A 135 -5.00 -27.97 11.47
C ALA A 135 -4.54 -26.86 12.42
N VAL A 136 -3.48 -26.16 12.02
CA VAL A 136 -2.93 -25.03 12.77
C VAL A 136 -2.30 -24.05 11.79
N THR A 137 -2.64 -22.77 11.91
CA THR A 137 -1.98 -21.70 11.13
C THR A 137 -0.63 -21.35 11.73
N ARG A 138 0.28 -20.80 10.92
CA ARG A 138 1.60 -20.38 11.39
C ARG A 138 1.67 -18.88 11.52
N PRO A 139 2.20 -18.35 12.63
CA PRO A 139 2.46 -16.92 12.73
C PRO A 139 3.54 -16.50 11.71
N PRO A 140 3.55 -15.23 11.29
CA PRO A 140 4.59 -14.71 10.42
C PRO A 140 5.96 -14.77 11.12
N LYS A 141 7.06 -14.75 10.36
CA LYS A 141 8.40 -14.68 10.96
C LYS A 141 8.52 -13.36 11.75
N PRO A 142 9.10 -13.35 12.96
CA PRO A 142 9.24 -12.12 13.70
C PRO A 142 10.01 -11.05 12.92
N GLY A 143 9.49 -9.83 12.90
CA GLY A 143 10.02 -8.71 12.12
C GLY A 143 9.80 -8.80 10.60
N SER A 144 9.14 -9.84 10.07
CA SER A 144 8.81 -9.93 8.64
C SER A 144 7.51 -9.21 8.24
N VAL A 145 6.68 -8.88 9.21
CA VAL A 145 5.45 -8.09 9.03
C VAL A 145 5.44 -6.93 10.02
N PRO A 146 4.74 -5.81 9.74
CA PRO A 146 4.72 -4.64 10.62
C PRO A 146 4.09 -4.89 11.99
N TYR A 147 3.26 -5.94 12.11
CA TYR A 147 2.53 -6.27 13.33
C TYR A 147 3.39 -7.11 14.26
N ARG A 148 3.67 -6.58 15.47
CA ARG A 148 4.45 -7.27 16.50
C ARG A 148 3.68 -8.43 17.17
N ASP A 149 2.35 -8.39 17.13
CA ASP A 149 1.45 -9.34 17.77
C ASP A 149 0.54 -9.99 16.70
N CYS A 150 0.36 -11.31 16.76
CA CYS A 150 -0.42 -12.07 15.79
C CYS A 150 -1.10 -13.29 16.44
N LEU A 151 -2.41 -13.42 16.20
CA LEU A 151 -3.22 -14.58 16.57
C LEU A 151 -3.14 -15.67 15.51
N ILE A 152 -3.13 -16.92 15.95
CA ILE A 152 -3.26 -18.09 15.09
C ILE A 152 -4.53 -18.87 15.41
N ALA A 153 -4.99 -19.66 14.43
CA ALA A 153 -6.18 -20.49 14.53
C ALA A 153 -5.77 -21.96 14.57
N VAL A 154 -6.33 -22.69 15.53
CA VAL A 154 -6.11 -24.13 15.72
C VAL A 154 -7.44 -24.85 15.63
N HIS A 155 -7.52 -25.80 14.71
CA HIS A 155 -8.62 -26.76 14.66
C HIS A 155 -8.29 -27.94 15.56
N LEU A 156 -9.05 -28.09 16.66
CA LEU A 156 -8.99 -29.24 17.55
C LEU A 156 -10.13 -30.21 17.26
N SER A 157 -9.80 -31.48 17.09
CA SER A 157 -10.75 -32.59 17.08
C SER A 157 -10.57 -33.49 18.30
N ASP A 158 -11.49 -34.45 18.47
CA ASP A 158 -11.43 -35.43 19.56
C ASP A 158 -11.34 -34.73 20.92
N VAL A 159 -12.06 -33.60 21.04
CA VAL A 159 -12.00 -32.74 22.22
C VAL A 159 -12.74 -33.37 23.38
N GLU A 160 -12.05 -33.42 24.52
CA GLU A 160 -12.56 -33.89 25.80
C GLU A 160 -12.33 -32.80 26.86
N VAL A 161 -13.35 -32.51 27.66
CA VAL A 161 -13.24 -31.58 28.79
C VAL A 161 -12.59 -32.33 29.96
N HIS A 162 -11.41 -31.88 30.36
CA HIS A 162 -10.65 -32.44 31.47
C HIS A 162 -11.01 -31.79 32.81
N GLU A 163 -11.33 -30.49 32.79
CA GLU A 163 -11.70 -29.73 33.99
C GLU A 163 -12.64 -28.57 33.65
N GLY A 164 -13.63 -28.32 34.51
CA GLY A 164 -14.54 -27.17 34.43
C GLY A 164 -16.00 -27.51 34.15
N ALA A 165 -16.84 -26.49 34.07
CA ALA A 165 -18.29 -26.62 34.30
C ALA A 165 -19.13 -26.90 33.05
N TYR A 166 -18.54 -27.02 31.86
CA TYR A 166 -19.31 -27.16 30.62
C TYR A 166 -18.69 -27.97 29.51
N GLU A 167 -19.59 -28.52 28.68
CA GLU A 167 -19.25 -29.29 27.50
C GLU A 167 -18.74 -28.39 26.37
N VAL A 168 -17.61 -28.80 25.80
CA VAL A 168 -17.05 -28.26 24.56
C VAL A 168 -17.32 -29.27 23.44
N PRO A 169 -17.76 -28.84 22.24
CA PRO A 169 -17.96 -29.76 21.14
C PRO A 169 -16.71 -30.58 20.81
N HIS A 170 -16.89 -31.79 20.27
CA HIS A 170 -15.78 -32.66 19.87
C HIS A 170 -14.85 -32.06 18.80
N GLU A 171 -15.32 -31.05 18.07
CA GLU A 171 -14.59 -30.36 17.01
C GLU A 171 -14.80 -28.85 17.15
N VAL A 172 -13.72 -28.09 17.33
CA VAL A 172 -13.74 -26.63 17.62
C VAL A 172 -12.57 -25.90 16.98
N ILE A 173 -12.72 -24.59 16.83
CA ILE A 173 -11.61 -23.68 16.53
C ILE A 173 -11.18 -22.98 17.81
N VAL A 174 -9.87 -22.96 18.08
CA VAL A 174 -9.28 -22.22 19.19
C VAL A 174 -8.35 -21.15 18.61
N PHE A 175 -8.60 -19.89 18.98
CA PHE A 175 -7.69 -18.78 18.76
C PHE A 175 -6.75 -18.63 19.95
N LEU A 176 -5.48 -18.36 19.68
CA LEU A 176 -4.45 -18.13 20.67
C LEU A 176 -3.30 -17.31 20.08
N TRP A 177 -2.36 -16.87 20.91
CA TRP A 177 -1.22 -16.10 20.45
C TRP A 177 -0.23 -16.99 19.70
N GLY A 178 0.11 -16.62 18.46
CA GLY A 178 1.21 -17.22 17.72
C GLY A 178 2.50 -16.40 17.80
N MET A 179 2.35 -15.07 17.94
CA MET A 179 3.46 -14.14 18.10
C MET A 179 3.03 -12.99 19.00
N ILE A 180 3.89 -12.60 19.94
CA ILE A 180 3.74 -11.41 20.79
C ILE A 180 5.08 -10.68 20.81
N GLU A 181 5.05 -9.35 20.69
CA GLU A 181 6.25 -8.50 20.74
C GLU A 181 7.39 -8.95 19.80
N ASN A 182 7.04 -9.37 18.58
CA ASN A 182 7.99 -9.96 17.62
C ASN A 182 8.75 -11.17 18.21
N ARG A 183 8.07 -12.01 18.99
CA ARG A 183 8.58 -13.29 19.47
C ARG A 183 7.51 -14.35 19.27
N TRP A 184 7.89 -15.46 18.66
CA TRP A 184 7.01 -16.61 18.55
C TRP A 184 6.67 -17.16 19.93
N THR A 185 5.40 -17.46 20.15
CA THR A 185 4.96 -18.21 21.32
C THR A 185 5.27 -19.69 21.12
N HIS A 186 5.04 -20.48 22.16
CA HIS A 186 5.17 -21.93 22.09
C HIS A 186 4.22 -22.60 21.08
N ALA A 187 3.17 -21.88 20.64
CA ALA A 187 2.21 -22.34 19.66
C ALA A 187 2.73 -22.30 18.21
N ALA A 188 3.76 -21.50 17.91
CA ALA A 188 4.37 -21.42 16.58
C ALA A 188 4.98 -22.77 16.11
N ASP A 189 5.40 -23.60 17.07
CA ASP A 189 5.97 -24.92 16.81
C ASP A 189 4.95 -26.05 16.76
N TRP A 190 3.65 -25.74 16.89
CA TRP A 190 2.61 -26.77 16.83
C TRP A 190 2.47 -27.36 15.42
N ARG A 191 2.13 -28.64 15.37
CA ARG A 191 1.98 -29.43 14.14
C ARG A 191 0.76 -30.31 14.27
N THR A 192 0.12 -30.62 13.13
CA THR A 192 -0.98 -31.57 13.03
C THR A 192 -0.61 -32.93 13.65
N GLY A 193 -1.56 -33.56 14.33
CA GLY A 193 -1.42 -34.85 15.01
C GLY A 193 -0.93 -34.75 16.46
N ARG A 194 -0.48 -33.57 16.91
CA ARG A 194 -0.12 -33.33 18.32
C ARG A 194 -1.39 -33.25 19.18
N HIS A 195 -1.30 -33.78 20.40
CA HIS A 195 -2.32 -33.53 21.43
C HIS A 195 -1.98 -32.22 22.17
N ALA A 196 -2.99 -31.37 22.36
CA ALA A 196 -2.88 -30.14 23.13
C ALA A 196 -3.84 -30.18 24.32
N THR A 197 -3.39 -29.61 25.44
CA THR A 197 -4.24 -29.34 26.61
C THR A 197 -4.27 -27.83 26.78
N LEU A 198 -5.46 -27.23 26.72
CA LEU A 198 -5.66 -25.79 26.74
C LEU A 198 -6.74 -25.42 27.74
N GLU A 199 -6.51 -24.36 28.49
CA GLU A 199 -7.56 -23.66 29.21
C GLU A 199 -8.25 -22.73 28.23
N VAL A 200 -9.56 -22.91 28.02
CA VAL A 200 -10.31 -22.20 26.97
C VAL A 200 -11.55 -21.51 27.52
N MET A 201 -11.93 -20.43 26.85
CA MET A 201 -13.18 -19.72 27.07
C MET A 201 -13.89 -19.40 25.76
N PRO A 202 -15.22 -19.21 25.74
CA PRO A 202 -15.93 -18.88 24.50
C PRO A 202 -15.41 -17.57 23.90
N TRP A 203 -15.10 -17.58 22.61
CA TRP A 203 -14.51 -16.43 21.91
C TRP A 203 -15.36 -15.16 22.04
N GLU A 204 -16.69 -15.27 22.06
CA GLU A 204 -17.59 -14.12 22.20
C GLU A 204 -17.36 -13.27 23.45
N GLN A 205 -16.74 -13.84 24.50
CA GLN A 205 -16.49 -13.12 25.75
C GLN A 205 -15.27 -12.21 25.68
N VAL A 206 -14.31 -12.54 24.82
CA VAL A 206 -13.04 -11.83 24.70
C VAL A 206 -12.86 -11.17 23.33
N GLN A 207 -13.81 -11.36 22.41
CA GLN A 207 -13.78 -10.81 21.06
C GLN A 207 -13.66 -9.29 21.05
N ALA A 208 -14.25 -8.58 22.02
CA ALA A 208 -14.13 -7.12 22.11
C ALA A 208 -12.68 -6.67 22.38
N GLU A 209 -11.90 -7.51 23.06
CA GLU A 209 -10.51 -7.23 23.44
C GLU A 209 -9.53 -7.71 22.37
N TYR A 210 -9.67 -8.97 21.92
CA TYR A 210 -8.70 -9.60 21.01
C TYR A 210 -9.14 -9.65 19.54
N GLY A 211 -10.41 -9.42 19.24
CA GLY A 211 -10.97 -9.68 17.91
C GLY A 211 -10.51 -8.73 16.81
N SER A 212 -9.84 -7.65 17.18
CA SER A 212 -9.30 -6.66 16.24
C SER A 212 -7.80 -6.85 15.95
N PHE A 213 -7.11 -7.77 16.63
CA PHE A 213 -5.69 -8.05 16.37
C PHE A 213 -5.48 -8.73 15.01
N ASN A 214 -4.25 -8.63 14.47
CA ASN A 214 -3.86 -9.40 13.28
C ASN A 214 -4.03 -10.89 13.60
N ARG A 215 -4.71 -11.62 12.70
CA ARG A 215 -5.03 -13.04 12.88
C ARG A 215 -4.92 -13.80 11.57
N ILE A 216 -4.30 -14.97 11.62
CA ILE A 216 -4.20 -15.90 10.49
C ILE A 216 -5.25 -17.01 10.64
N GLU A 217 -6.19 -17.03 9.69
CA GLU A 217 -7.33 -17.94 9.65
C GLU A 217 -7.02 -19.24 8.91
N LEU A 218 -7.75 -20.31 9.24
CA LEU A 218 -7.69 -21.56 8.50
C LEU A 218 -8.38 -21.41 7.13
N GLU A 219 -7.83 -22.07 6.11
CA GLU A 219 -8.29 -21.95 4.71
C GLU A 219 -9.62 -22.70 4.44
N ASP A 220 -9.96 -23.70 5.24
CA ASP A 220 -11.14 -24.54 5.00
C ASP A 220 -12.43 -23.86 5.50
N ASN A 221 -13.28 -23.45 4.56
CA ASN A 221 -14.56 -22.81 4.84
C ASN A 221 -15.55 -23.69 5.62
N ALA A 222 -15.41 -25.02 5.61
CA ALA A 222 -16.21 -25.90 6.46
C ALA A 222 -15.95 -25.65 7.96
N LEU A 223 -14.75 -25.16 8.30
CA LEU A 223 -14.35 -24.86 9.67
C LEU A 223 -14.97 -23.56 10.21
N LEU A 224 -15.54 -22.71 9.34
CA LEU A 224 -16.25 -21.49 9.75
C LEU A 224 -17.49 -21.75 10.60
N TYR A 225 -17.99 -23.00 10.61
CA TYR A 225 -19.21 -23.39 11.31
C TYR A 225 -18.97 -24.01 12.68
N LEU A 226 -17.71 -24.23 13.05
CA LEU A 226 -17.33 -24.78 14.35
C LEU A 226 -17.45 -23.71 15.44
N ASP A 227 -17.69 -24.13 16.68
CA ASP A 227 -17.70 -23.22 17.82
C ASP A 227 -16.25 -22.70 18.05
N THR A 228 -16.12 -21.40 18.28
CA THR A 228 -14.82 -20.73 18.47
C THR A 228 -14.53 -20.46 19.94
N PHE A 229 -13.30 -20.74 20.34
CA PHE A 229 -12.80 -20.53 21.69
C PHE A 229 -11.51 -19.70 21.68
N TRP A 230 -11.23 -19.05 22.79
CA TRP A 230 -9.96 -18.40 23.11
C TRP A 230 -9.18 -19.28 24.08
N ALA A 231 -7.89 -19.53 23.84
CA ALA A 231 -7.03 -20.15 24.84
C ALA A 231 -6.47 -19.09 25.79
N LEU A 232 -6.63 -19.29 27.09
CA LEU A 232 -5.99 -18.45 28.09
C LEU A 232 -4.51 -18.85 28.21
N GLU A 233 -3.64 -17.86 28.08
CA GLU A 233 -2.19 -18.02 28.26
C GLU A 233 -1.69 -17.00 29.30
N PRO A 234 -1.76 -17.34 30.60
CA PRO A 234 -1.32 -16.43 31.66
C PRO A 234 0.14 -15.98 31.47
N GLY A 235 0.37 -14.67 31.43
CA GLY A 235 1.71 -14.08 31.28
C GLY A 235 2.12 -13.77 29.84
N LEU A 236 1.24 -13.99 28.86
CA LEU A 236 1.42 -13.63 27.45
C LEU A 236 0.47 -12.48 27.05
N GLU A 237 0.54 -11.37 27.77
CA GLU A 237 -0.21 -10.14 27.44
C GLU A 237 0.72 -9.13 26.73
N PRO A 238 0.26 -8.41 25.68
CA PRO A 238 1.07 -7.37 25.05
C PRO A 238 1.44 -6.27 26.05
N SER A 239 2.73 -5.92 26.20
CA SER A 239 3.09 -4.83 27.12
C SER A 239 2.67 -3.45 26.57
N ALA A 240 2.27 -2.57 27.48
CA ALA A 240 2.23 -1.13 27.23
C ALA A 240 3.68 -0.62 27.09
N LEU A 241 3.97 0.08 26.00
CA LEU A 241 5.34 0.45 25.62
C LEU A 241 6.02 1.38 26.65
N PRO A 242 7.32 1.17 26.96
CA PRO A 242 8.20 2.21 27.47
C PRO A 242 8.74 3.11 26.33
N GLU A 243 9.20 4.31 26.69
CA GLU A 243 9.84 5.29 25.81
C GLU A 243 11.11 4.73 25.14
N VAL A 244 11.30 5.06 23.86
CA VAL A 244 12.40 4.57 23.03
C VAL A 244 13.69 5.34 23.32
N GLU A 245 14.65 4.70 24.00
CA GLU A 245 16.07 5.09 23.95
C GLU A 245 16.75 4.40 22.75
N GLN A 246 17.41 5.20 21.91
CA GLN A 246 18.15 4.74 20.73
C GLN A 246 19.58 4.35 21.12
N GLU A 247 19.95 3.08 20.98
CA GLU A 247 21.35 2.64 21.01
C GLU A 247 21.94 2.53 19.58
N GLN A 248 23.15 3.07 19.42
CA GLN A 248 23.96 3.02 18.19
C GLN A 248 24.64 1.65 18.02
N PRO A 249 24.71 1.09 16.79
CA PRO A 249 25.62 -0.01 16.50
C PRO A 249 26.96 0.49 15.91
N ALA A 250 28.02 -0.17 16.34
CA ALA A 250 29.42 0.12 16.06
C ALA A 250 29.91 -0.28 14.65
N GLU A 251 30.96 0.42 14.20
CA GLU A 251 31.72 0.19 12.94
C GLU A 251 32.38 -1.19 12.84
N ARG A 252 32.41 -1.75 11.62
CA ARG A 252 33.43 -2.69 11.11
C ARG A 252 33.37 -2.82 9.57
N PRO A 253 34.42 -3.34 8.90
CA PRO A 253 35.25 -2.57 7.99
C PRO A 253 34.91 -2.73 6.49
N SER A 254 35.43 -1.79 5.71
CA SER A 254 35.33 -1.72 4.25
C SER A 254 36.02 -2.88 3.53
N SER A 255 35.38 -3.34 2.44
CA SER A 255 35.98 -4.24 1.44
C SER A 255 36.00 -3.54 0.07
N PRO A 256 36.93 -3.93 -0.82
CA PRO A 256 37.65 -2.98 -1.65
C PRO A 256 37.01 -2.73 -3.01
N ALA A 257 37.37 -1.57 -3.59
CA ALA A 257 37.03 -1.15 -4.94
C ALA A 257 37.55 -2.16 -5.98
N LEU A 258 36.67 -2.55 -6.89
CA LEU A 258 37.02 -3.17 -8.16
C LEU A 258 36.93 -2.11 -9.26
N THR A 259 38.07 -1.71 -9.79
CA THR A 259 38.19 -1.08 -11.10
C THR A 259 38.91 -2.05 -12.02
N GLU A 260 38.17 -2.61 -13.00
CA GLU A 260 38.73 -3.03 -14.29
C GLU A 260 37.69 -2.75 -15.38
N GLN A 261 38.05 -1.88 -16.32
CA GLN A 261 37.30 -1.60 -17.54
C GLN A 261 37.24 -2.89 -18.39
N SER A 262 36.02 -3.39 -18.61
CA SER A 262 35.73 -4.46 -19.57
C SER A 262 34.46 -4.10 -20.34
N GLY A 263 34.28 -4.65 -21.54
CA GLY A 263 33.17 -4.36 -22.47
C GLY A 263 31.77 -4.80 -21.99
N VAL A 264 31.45 -4.51 -20.74
CA VAL A 264 30.15 -4.67 -20.09
C VAL A 264 29.21 -3.60 -20.65
N THR A 265 28.02 -4.01 -21.09
CA THR A 265 27.00 -3.07 -21.55
C THR A 265 26.34 -2.37 -20.37
N PHE A 266 25.78 -1.17 -20.60
CA PHE A 266 25.04 -0.42 -19.58
C PHE A 266 24.01 -1.27 -18.81
N LEU A 267 23.22 -2.09 -19.52
CA LEU A 267 22.18 -2.91 -18.90
C LEU A 267 22.76 -4.02 -18.01
N GLU A 268 23.92 -4.58 -18.37
CA GLU A 268 24.63 -5.58 -17.56
C GLU A 268 25.22 -4.95 -16.28
N ASP A 269 25.78 -3.75 -16.39
CA ASP A 269 26.34 -3.01 -15.24
C ASP A 269 25.24 -2.66 -14.22
N ILE A 270 24.13 -2.05 -14.66
CA ILE A 270 23.04 -1.71 -13.73
C ILE A 270 22.32 -2.95 -13.19
N ALA A 271 22.29 -4.08 -13.92
CA ALA A 271 21.81 -5.36 -13.41
C ALA A 271 22.67 -5.84 -12.25
N ALA A 272 24.00 -5.83 -12.42
CA ALA A 272 24.93 -6.23 -11.38
C ALA A 272 24.81 -5.34 -10.13
N LYS A 273 24.71 -4.02 -10.32
CA LYS A 273 24.49 -3.05 -9.23
C LYS A 273 23.18 -3.30 -8.48
N SER A 274 22.09 -3.53 -9.22
CA SER A 274 20.79 -3.83 -8.62
C SER A 274 20.80 -5.15 -7.85
N ALA A 275 21.43 -6.19 -8.39
CA ALA A 275 21.58 -7.48 -7.73
C ALA A 275 22.42 -7.39 -6.46
N ALA A 276 23.51 -6.60 -6.47
CA ALA A 276 24.35 -6.37 -5.30
C ALA A 276 23.57 -5.68 -4.17
N LEU A 277 22.80 -4.63 -4.49
CA LEU A 277 21.93 -3.97 -3.51
C LEU A 277 20.92 -4.95 -2.89
N ALA A 278 20.26 -5.75 -3.72
CA ALA A 278 19.30 -6.74 -3.25
C ALA A 278 19.95 -7.82 -2.36
N ALA A 279 21.20 -8.21 -2.64
CA ALA A 279 21.94 -9.16 -1.80
C ALA A 279 22.31 -8.58 -0.43
N GLU A 280 22.40 -7.25 -0.32
CA GLU A 280 22.68 -6.52 0.92
C GLU A 280 21.41 -6.01 1.63
N ASP A 281 20.21 -6.38 1.14
CA ASP A 281 18.92 -5.85 1.62
C ASP A 281 18.84 -4.31 1.58
N ARG A 282 19.46 -3.72 0.56
CA ARG A 282 19.47 -2.28 0.29
C ARG A 282 18.68 -1.95 -0.95
N THR A 283 18.12 -0.75 -0.99
CA THR A 283 17.32 -0.26 -2.12
C THR A 283 17.91 0.97 -2.78
N VAL A 284 18.92 1.62 -2.20
CA VAL A 284 19.50 2.87 -2.70
C VAL A 284 20.94 2.67 -3.18
N LEU A 285 21.20 3.07 -4.42
CA LEU A 285 22.53 3.13 -5.00
C LEU A 285 23.05 4.58 -4.99
N ARG A 286 24.29 4.78 -4.55
CA ARG A 286 25.01 6.04 -4.74
C ARG A 286 25.55 6.11 -6.17
N GLY A 287 25.15 7.14 -6.91
CA GLY A 287 25.72 7.53 -8.19
C GLY A 287 26.78 8.64 -8.04
N LYS A 288 27.16 9.25 -9.16
CA LYS A 288 28.10 10.39 -9.20
C LYS A 288 27.40 11.68 -8.79
N ASP A 289 28.18 12.69 -8.38
CA ASP A 289 27.74 14.08 -8.19
C ASP A 289 26.46 14.28 -7.36
N GLY A 290 26.29 13.45 -6.33
CA GLY A 290 25.15 13.50 -5.40
C GLY A 290 23.87 12.84 -5.91
N TRP A 291 23.91 12.19 -7.07
CA TRP A 291 22.78 11.42 -7.58
C TRP A 291 22.61 10.12 -6.79
N LEU A 292 21.36 9.81 -6.43
CA LEU A 292 20.96 8.53 -5.85
C LEU A 292 20.03 7.81 -6.82
N PHE A 293 20.07 6.48 -6.86
CA PHE A 293 19.23 5.66 -7.73
C PHE A 293 18.50 4.58 -6.96
N PHE A 294 17.29 4.27 -7.39
CA PHE A 294 16.48 3.22 -6.80
C PHE A 294 16.82 1.86 -7.41
N GLY A 295 17.35 0.95 -6.61
CA GLY A 295 17.80 -0.38 -7.03
C GLY A 295 16.73 -1.19 -7.79
N PRO A 296 15.47 -1.25 -7.34
CA PRO A 296 14.41 -1.93 -8.09
C PRO A 296 14.10 -1.30 -9.47
N GLU A 297 14.28 0.00 -9.65
CA GLU A 297 14.16 0.65 -10.97
C GLU A 297 15.31 0.20 -11.90
N LEU A 298 16.53 0.09 -11.37
CA LEU A 298 17.67 -0.44 -12.14
C LEU A 298 17.43 -1.89 -12.59
N ARG A 299 16.77 -2.70 -11.75
CA ARG A 299 16.32 -4.05 -12.12
C ARG A 299 15.30 -3.99 -13.25
N SER A 300 14.26 -3.15 -13.13
CA SER A 300 13.19 -3.09 -14.13
C SER A 300 13.73 -2.73 -15.53
N LEU A 301 14.78 -1.92 -15.58
CA LEU A 301 15.46 -1.54 -16.82
C LEU A 301 16.28 -2.69 -17.44
N SER A 302 16.85 -3.56 -16.61
CA SER A 302 17.89 -4.52 -17.02
C SER A 302 17.46 -5.98 -17.13
N VAL A 303 16.27 -6.36 -16.63
CA VAL A 303 15.77 -7.73 -16.67
C VAL A 303 15.43 -8.27 -18.07
N GLY A 304 15.51 -7.43 -19.11
CA GLY A 304 15.18 -7.83 -20.48
C GLY A 304 13.69 -7.66 -20.80
N PRO A 305 13.15 -8.38 -21.80
CA PRO A 305 11.73 -8.33 -22.11
C PRO A 305 10.89 -8.88 -20.95
N PHE A 306 9.92 -8.10 -20.48
CA PHE A 306 9.11 -8.37 -19.29
C PHE A 306 7.64 -8.67 -19.61
N TRP A 307 7.32 -9.00 -20.85
CA TRP A 307 5.97 -9.27 -21.34
C TRP A 307 5.91 -10.64 -22.05
N GLY A 308 4.68 -11.14 -22.26
CA GLY A 308 4.43 -12.45 -22.84
C GLY A 308 5.07 -13.58 -22.04
N GLU A 309 5.54 -14.62 -22.74
CA GLU A 309 6.17 -15.80 -22.11
C GLU A 309 7.40 -15.48 -21.24
N ARG A 310 8.04 -14.32 -21.45
CA ARG A 310 9.22 -13.90 -20.68
C ARG A 310 8.86 -13.22 -19.36
N ALA A 311 7.62 -12.79 -19.18
CA ALA A 311 7.19 -12.05 -17.99
C ALA A 311 7.36 -12.85 -16.70
N THR A 312 7.03 -14.14 -16.72
CA THR A 312 7.12 -15.04 -15.56
C THR A 312 8.55 -15.25 -15.06
N ALA A 313 9.55 -15.11 -15.93
CA ALA A 313 10.96 -15.25 -15.56
C ALA A 313 11.52 -14.03 -14.81
N VAL A 314 10.87 -12.86 -14.92
CA VAL A 314 11.40 -11.59 -14.41
C VAL A 314 10.46 -10.88 -13.44
N THR A 315 9.21 -11.33 -13.35
CA THR A 315 8.18 -10.79 -12.46
C THR A 315 8.61 -10.85 -10.99
N ARG A 316 8.07 -9.92 -10.19
CA ARG A 316 8.08 -9.99 -8.73
C ARG A 316 6.67 -10.26 -8.17
N ALA A 317 5.68 -10.44 -9.05
CA ALA A 317 4.34 -10.81 -8.65
C ALA A 317 4.35 -12.18 -7.97
N THR A 318 3.56 -12.32 -6.91
CA THR A 318 3.37 -13.58 -6.19
C THR A 318 2.57 -14.59 -7.00
N ASN A 319 1.69 -14.11 -7.91
CA ASN A 319 0.98 -14.94 -8.88
C ASN A 319 1.61 -14.83 -10.28
N PRO A 320 2.09 -15.94 -10.88
CA PRO A 320 2.61 -15.97 -12.25
C PRO A 320 1.60 -15.51 -13.32
N GLU A 321 0.29 -15.64 -13.08
CA GLU A 321 -0.75 -15.16 -14.01
C GLU A 321 -0.79 -13.63 -14.12
N TRP A 322 -0.29 -12.91 -13.10
CA TRP A 322 -0.19 -11.44 -13.10
C TRP A 322 1.17 -10.94 -13.59
N ALA A 323 2.01 -11.85 -14.10
CA ALA A 323 3.36 -11.50 -14.52
C ALA A 323 3.38 -10.55 -15.72
N ASP A 324 2.48 -10.73 -16.69
CA ASP A 324 2.48 -9.97 -17.94
C ASP A 324 1.66 -8.68 -17.84
N PRO A 325 2.30 -7.49 -17.83
CA PRO A 325 1.58 -6.22 -17.76
C PRO A 325 0.73 -5.93 -19.00
N MET A 326 1.01 -6.58 -20.14
CA MET A 326 0.24 -6.37 -21.37
C MET A 326 -1.24 -6.74 -21.17
N ALA A 327 -1.52 -7.85 -20.49
CA ALA A 327 -2.88 -8.34 -20.32
C ALA A 327 -3.75 -7.34 -19.53
N ALA A 328 -3.24 -6.88 -18.39
CA ALA A 328 -3.95 -5.93 -17.53
C ALA A 328 -4.17 -4.56 -18.21
N ILE A 329 -3.17 -4.05 -18.96
CA ILE A 329 -3.31 -2.77 -19.66
C ILE A 329 -4.37 -2.86 -20.77
N LEU A 330 -4.41 -3.96 -21.52
CA LEU A 330 -5.40 -4.14 -22.58
C LEU A 330 -6.80 -4.35 -22.02
N ASP A 331 -6.94 -5.11 -20.94
CA ASP A 331 -8.21 -5.29 -20.24
C ASP A 331 -8.77 -3.94 -19.77
N PHE A 332 -7.96 -3.13 -19.09
CA PHE A 332 -8.37 -1.79 -18.66
C PHE A 332 -8.69 -0.87 -19.84
N HIS A 333 -7.88 -0.90 -20.89
CA HIS A 333 -8.16 -0.15 -22.12
C HIS A 333 -9.51 -0.51 -22.73
N ASN A 334 -9.84 -1.80 -22.81
CA ASN A 334 -11.10 -2.27 -23.36
C ASN A 334 -12.29 -1.83 -22.49
N GLN A 335 -12.19 -1.95 -21.17
CA GLN A 335 -13.23 -1.50 -20.24
C GLN A 335 -13.50 0.01 -20.36
N LEU A 336 -12.44 0.82 -20.54
CA LEU A 336 -12.60 2.25 -20.79
C LEU A 336 -13.27 2.51 -22.15
N GLN A 337 -12.88 1.79 -23.20
CA GLN A 337 -13.50 1.91 -24.53
C GLN A 337 -14.98 1.53 -24.53
N GLU A 338 -15.39 0.50 -23.77
CA GLU A 338 -16.81 0.12 -23.61
C GLU A 338 -17.66 1.23 -22.98
N ASN A 339 -17.02 2.20 -22.32
CA ASN A 339 -17.66 3.35 -21.70
C ASN A 339 -17.36 4.66 -22.46
N ASP A 340 -16.91 4.57 -23.71
CA ASP A 340 -16.52 5.72 -24.56
C ASP A 340 -15.41 6.60 -23.94
N ILE A 341 -14.53 6.00 -23.13
CA ILE A 341 -13.40 6.68 -22.47
C ILE A 341 -12.08 6.33 -23.18
N GLU A 342 -11.29 7.36 -23.49
CA GLU A 342 -9.95 7.18 -24.04
C GLU A 342 -8.90 6.97 -22.93
N LEU A 343 -8.05 5.96 -23.10
CA LEU A 343 -6.86 5.76 -22.27
C LEU A 343 -5.60 6.35 -22.94
N LEU A 344 -4.95 7.31 -22.28
CA LEU A 344 -3.58 7.70 -22.58
C LEU A 344 -2.63 7.14 -21.51
N LEU A 345 -1.83 6.15 -21.88
CA LEU A 345 -0.79 5.62 -20.99
C LEU A 345 0.45 6.53 -21.05
N VAL A 346 0.92 6.99 -19.89
CA VAL A 346 2.10 7.87 -19.76
C VAL A 346 3.12 7.23 -18.81
N PRO A 347 3.99 6.33 -19.30
CA PRO A 347 5.04 5.76 -18.46
C PRO A 347 6.06 6.83 -18.07
N VAL A 348 6.29 7.00 -16.76
CA VAL A 348 7.41 7.81 -16.26
C VAL A 348 8.72 7.07 -16.56
N PRO A 349 9.69 7.70 -17.23
CA PRO A 349 10.93 7.02 -17.58
C PRO A 349 11.80 6.77 -16.36
N ALA A 350 12.58 5.70 -16.38
CA ALA A 350 13.54 5.44 -15.31
C ALA A 350 14.62 6.54 -15.28
N LYS A 351 14.98 7.01 -14.08
CA LYS A 351 15.99 8.08 -13.89
C LYS A 351 17.33 7.71 -14.53
N ALA A 352 17.71 6.44 -14.44
CA ALA A 352 18.91 5.88 -15.04
C ALA A 352 18.93 5.89 -16.58
N VAL A 353 17.78 5.95 -17.26
CA VAL A 353 17.72 6.10 -18.72
C VAL A 353 18.04 7.52 -19.14
N VAL A 354 17.63 8.50 -18.32
CA VAL A 354 17.83 9.91 -18.61
C VAL A 354 19.24 10.35 -18.22
N TYR A 355 19.77 9.88 -17.09
CA TYR A 355 21.11 10.19 -16.57
C TYR A 355 22.00 8.94 -16.44
N PRO A 356 22.28 8.20 -17.53
CA PRO A 356 23.02 6.94 -17.46
C PRO A 356 24.47 7.11 -16.98
N GLU A 357 25.10 8.24 -17.29
CA GLU A 357 26.49 8.53 -16.91
C GLU A 357 26.66 8.80 -15.41
N MET A 358 25.56 9.14 -14.72
CA MET A 358 25.53 9.34 -13.27
C MET A 358 25.45 8.01 -12.51
N VAL A 359 25.08 6.91 -13.17
CA VAL A 359 24.96 5.57 -12.55
C VAL A 359 25.97 4.56 -13.10
N SER A 360 26.48 4.74 -14.32
CA SER A 360 27.35 3.77 -15.00
C SER A 360 28.50 4.44 -15.75
N ASP A 361 29.70 3.86 -15.65
CA ASP A 361 30.86 4.21 -16.48
C ASP A 361 30.86 3.49 -17.84
N ALA A 362 29.93 2.57 -18.08
CA ALA A 362 29.81 1.83 -19.33
C ALA A 362 29.17 2.64 -20.46
N VAL A 363 28.78 3.89 -20.19
CA VAL A 363 28.14 4.80 -21.15
C VAL A 363 28.94 6.09 -21.21
N GLU A 364 29.42 6.42 -22.41
CA GLU A 364 29.91 7.75 -22.71
C GLU A 364 28.73 8.60 -23.21
N VAL A 365 28.45 9.68 -22.48
CA VAL A 365 27.46 10.68 -22.89
C VAL A 365 28.22 11.86 -23.50
N PRO A 366 27.87 12.29 -24.73
CA PRO A 366 28.58 13.38 -25.38
C PRO A 366 28.35 14.70 -24.61
N GLU A 367 29.38 15.57 -24.57
CA GLU A 367 29.28 16.91 -23.97
C GLU A 367 28.22 17.80 -24.64
N ALA A 368 27.86 17.50 -25.90
CA ALA A 368 26.83 18.20 -26.65
C ALA A 368 25.96 17.22 -27.45
N GLY A 369 24.66 17.49 -27.48
CA GLY A 369 23.67 16.69 -28.19
C GLY A 369 22.85 15.77 -27.27
N THR A 370 21.91 15.04 -27.84
CA THR A 370 21.01 14.17 -27.09
C THR A 370 21.70 12.83 -26.80
N PRO A 371 21.73 12.37 -25.52
CA PRO A 371 22.31 11.07 -25.18
C PRO A 371 21.59 9.92 -25.91
N GLN A 372 22.31 8.80 -26.10
CA GLN A 372 21.69 7.61 -26.65
C GLN A 372 20.60 7.09 -25.70
N ARG A 373 19.46 6.68 -26.28
CA ARG A 373 18.38 6.02 -25.56
C ARG A 373 18.71 4.53 -25.27
N LEU A 374 18.64 4.12 -24.00
CA LEU A 374 19.17 2.82 -23.51
C LEU A 374 18.10 1.81 -23.02
N ASP A 375 16.81 2.18 -23.01
CA ASP A 375 15.66 1.36 -22.57
C ASP A 375 15.03 0.57 -23.74
N LYS A 376 15.85 -0.20 -24.46
CA LYS A 376 15.41 -0.89 -25.69
C LYS A 376 14.17 -1.79 -25.51
N HIS A 377 14.01 -2.40 -24.32
CA HIS A 377 12.91 -3.30 -24.02
C HIS A 377 11.60 -2.55 -23.73
N GLN A 378 11.67 -1.44 -22.99
CA GLN A 378 10.55 -0.56 -22.69
C GLN A 378 10.02 0.08 -23.98
N ARG A 379 10.93 0.58 -24.84
CA ARG A 379 10.55 1.11 -26.16
C ARG A 379 9.84 0.06 -27.02
N ALA A 380 10.29 -1.19 -27.01
CA ALA A 380 9.64 -2.27 -27.73
C ALA A 380 8.25 -2.57 -27.16
N PHE A 381 8.10 -2.60 -25.83
CA PHE A 381 6.81 -2.77 -25.16
C PHE A 381 5.80 -1.66 -25.51
N TYR A 382 6.24 -0.39 -25.52
CA TYR A 382 5.38 0.73 -25.92
C TYR A 382 4.89 0.61 -27.37
N ASN A 383 5.75 0.14 -28.28
CA ASN A 383 5.36 -0.11 -29.66
C ASN A 383 4.34 -1.25 -29.78
N LEU A 384 4.46 -2.30 -28.96
CA LEU A 384 3.46 -3.37 -28.92
C LEU A 384 2.10 -2.86 -28.43
N LEU A 385 2.07 -2.01 -27.41
CA LEU A 385 0.84 -1.38 -26.92
C LEU A 385 0.17 -0.51 -27.99
N ARG A 386 0.96 0.34 -28.68
CA ARG A 386 0.45 1.17 -29.79
C ARG A 386 -0.12 0.34 -30.93
N ASN A 387 0.55 -0.76 -31.30
CA ASN A 387 0.04 -1.69 -32.32
C ASN A 387 -1.27 -2.37 -31.92
N LYS A 388 -1.60 -2.39 -30.62
CA LYS A 388 -2.84 -2.93 -30.07
C LYS A 388 -3.90 -1.85 -29.78
N GLY A 389 -3.67 -0.60 -30.19
CA GLY A 389 -4.65 0.49 -30.07
C GLY A 389 -4.51 1.36 -28.82
N VAL A 390 -3.64 1.00 -27.88
CA VAL A 390 -3.41 1.82 -26.67
C VAL A 390 -2.57 3.04 -27.03
N ALA A 391 -3.07 4.24 -26.74
CA ALA A 391 -2.28 5.45 -26.89
C ALA A 391 -1.19 5.50 -25.81
N VAL A 392 0.08 5.60 -26.23
CA VAL A 392 1.23 5.68 -25.31
C VAL A 392 2.02 6.96 -25.56
N LEU A 393 2.12 7.82 -24.55
CA LEU A 393 3.02 8.97 -24.53
C LEU A 393 4.35 8.55 -23.92
N ASP A 394 5.40 8.57 -24.73
CA ASP A 394 6.75 8.19 -24.33
C ASP A 394 7.58 9.44 -24.08
N LEU A 395 7.90 9.71 -22.82
CA LEU A 395 8.57 10.94 -22.38
C LEU A 395 10.10 10.90 -22.57
N VAL A 396 10.71 9.72 -22.80
CA VAL A 396 12.17 9.55 -22.87
C VAL A 396 12.82 10.47 -23.92
N PRO A 397 12.32 10.57 -25.18
CA PRO A 397 12.94 11.44 -26.17
C PRO A 397 12.99 12.90 -25.73
N ARG A 398 11.92 13.38 -25.08
CA ARG A 398 11.80 14.76 -24.63
C ARG A 398 12.71 15.02 -23.43
N PHE A 399 12.72 14.10 -22.47
CA PHE A 399 13.58 14.19 -21.29
C PHE A 399 15.06 14.13 -21.67
N LEU A 400 15.47 13.30 -22.64
CA LEU A 400 16.85 13.28 -23.13
C LEU A 400 17.24 14.58 -23.86
N ALA A 401 16.31 15.22 -24.56
CA ALA A 401 16.57 16.48 -25.25
C ALA A 401 16.64 17.68 -24.31
N GLU A 402 15.89 17.64 -23.21
CA GLU A 402 15.68 18.78 -22.30
C GLU A 402 16.31 18.60 -20.91
N ARG A 403 17.01 17.49 -20.67
CA ARG A 403 17.62 17.15 -19.36
C ARG A 403 18.55 18.21 -18.79
N ASP A 404 19.19 19.01 -19.64
CA ASP A 404 20.14 20.06 -19.24
C ASP A 404 19.57 21.48 -19.46
N ALA A 405 18.29 21.59 -19.83
CA ALA A 405 17.65 22.88 -20.05
C ALA A 405 17.36 23.60 -18.71
N PRO A 406 17.37 24.94 -18.67
CA PRO A 406 16.90 25.69 -17.52
C PRO A 406 15.44 25.34 -17.16
N PRO A 407 15.06 25.39 -15.87
CA PRO A 407 15.83 25.89 -14.74
C PRO A 407 16.65 24.83 -14.01
N GLY A 408 16.66 23.57 -14.46
CA GLY A 408 17.38 22.49 -13.79
C GLY A 408 17.11 21.10 -14.40
N PRO A 409 17.68 20.04 -13.81
CA PRO A 409 17.51 18.69 -14.31
C PRO A 409 16.04 18.27 -14.30
N VAL A 410 15.64 17.33 -15.16
CA VAL A 410 14.27 16.77 -15.19
C VAL A 410 13.95 15.74 -14.10
N PHE A 411 14.94 15.38 -13.27
CA PHE A 411 14.78 14.52 -12.09
C PHE A 411 15.42 15.15 -10.86
N CYS A 412 14.85 14.86 -9.68
CA CYS A 412 15.52 15.14 -8.41
C CYS A 412 16.72 14.20 -8.26
N LYS A 413 17.85 14.74 -7.75
CA LYS A 413 19.07 13.96 -7.55
C LYS A 413 18.90 12.93 -6.45
N GLN A 414 18.29 13.34 -5.35
CA GLN A 414 18.22 12.57 -4.10
C GLN A 414 16.87 11.87 -3.86
N ASP A 415 15.96 11.94 -4.84
CA ASP A 415 14.58 11.45 -4.74
C ASP A 415 14.24 10.57 -5.97
N THR A 416 13.31 9.64 -5.84
CA THR A 416 12.85 8.79 -6.96
C THR A 416 12.11 9.58 -8.04
N HIS A 417 11.49 10.70 -7.68
CA HIS A 417 10.59 11.44 -8.55
C HIS A 417 11.32 12.37 -9.54
N TRP A 418 10.59 12.74 -10.61
CA TRP A 418 10.94 13.85 -11.48
C TRP A 418 11.06 15.18 -10.71
N SER A 419 11.79 16.14 -11.27
CA SER A 419 11.85 17.51 -10.73
C SER A 419 10.64 18.32 -11.20
N GLY A 420 10.51 19.57 -10.70
CA GLY A 420 9.53 20.52 -11.24
C GLY A 420 9.67 20.76 -12.75
N GLN A 421 10.88 20.71 -13.30
CA GLN A 421 11.09 20.82 -14.75
C GLN A 421 10.57 19.57 -15.49
N GLY A 422 10.84 18.37 -14.95
CA GLY A 422 10.32 17.13 -15.51
C GLY A 422 8.78 17.09 -15.50
N VAL A 423 8.16 17.57 -14.42
CA VAL A 423 6.71 17.74 -14.30
C VAL A 423 6.16 18.66 -15.38
N ALA A 424 6.74 19.86 -15.55
CA ALA A 424 6.27 20.84 -16.53
C ALA A 424 6.35 20.29 -17.96
N ILE A 425 7.47 19.66 -18.32
CA ILE A 425 7.67 19.02 -19.62
C ILE A 425 6.65 17.90 -19.86
N ALA A 426 6.38 17.09 -18.83
CA ALA A 426 5.39 16.02 -18.91
C ALA A 426 3.96 16.58 -19.11
N ALA A 427 3.58 17.62 -18.36
CA ALA A 427 2.27 18.26 -18.48
C ALA A 427 2.03 18.83 -19.88
N GLU A 428 3.00 19.58 -20.43
CA GLU A 428 2.91 20.13 -21.79
C GLU A 428 2.84 19.01 -22.84
N ALA A 429 3.62 17.93 -22.67
CA ALA A 429 3.58 16.79 -23.58
C ALA A 429 2.23 16.06 -23.55
N ILE A 430 1.62 15.92 -22.36
CA ILE A 430 0.28 15.36 -22.19
C ILE A 430 -0.76 16.27 -22.84
N ALA A 431 -0.74 17.57 -22.52
CA ALA A 431 -1.66 18.55 -23.09
C ALA A 431 -1.58 18.60 -24.62
N GLY A 432 -0.37 18.61 -25.17
CA GLY A 432 -0.13 18.53 -26.62
C GLY A 432 -0.63 17.22 -27.23
N LYS A 433 -0.50 16.09 -26.52
CA LYS A 433 -1.04 14.79 -26.96
C LYS A 433 -2.57 14.78 -26.96
N ILE A 434 -3.18 15.50 -26.02
CA ILE A 434 -4.64 15.57 -25.93
C ILE A 434 -5.30 16.68 -26.77
N ALA A 435 -4.50 17.64 -27.23
CA ALA A 435 -4.94 18.79 -28.00
C ALA A 435 -5.77 18.42 -29.25
N GLY A 436 -6.71 19.29 -29.61
CA GLY A 436 -7.56 19.14 -30.80
C GLY A 436 -8.76 18.21 -30.64
N ARG A 437 -8.95 17.57 -29.47
CA ARG A 437 -10.20 16.86 -29.17
C ARG A 437 -11.38 17.85 -29.12
N PRO A 438 -12.50 17.59 -29.82
CA PRO A 438 -13.61 18.56 -29.88
C PRO A 438 -14.15 18.97 -28.52
N TRP A 439 -14.31 18.00 -27.60
CA TRP A 439 -14.83 18.23 -26.26
C TRP A 439 -13.96 19.16 -25.40
N LEU A 440 -12.66 19.31 -25.69
CA LEU A 440 -11.79 20.23 -24.94
C LEU A 440 -12.19 21.70 -25.10
N SER A 441 -12.86 22.04 -26.21
CA SER A 441 -13.34 23.39 -26.50
C SER A 441 -14.62 23.74 -25.74
N GLU A 442 -15.34 22.74 -25.24
CA GLU A 442 -16.59 22.89 -24.49
C GLU A 442 -16.35 23.03 -22.97
N VAL A 443 -15.16 22.68 -22.49
CA VAL A 443 -14.79 22.81 -21.06
C VAL A 443 -14.48 24.28 -20.73
N PRO A 444 -15.11 24.88 -19.69
CA PRO A 444 -14.78 26.22 -19.23
C PRO A 444 -13.30 26.39 -18.91
N LYS A 445 -12.73 27.54 -19.32
CA LYS A 445 -11.31 27.85 -19.14
C LYS A 445 -11.10 28.94 -18.09
N HIS A 446 -10.05 28.79 -17.32
CA HIS A 446 -9.53 29.72 -16.34
C HIS A 446 -8.12 30.14 -16.72
N ASN A 447 -7.77 31.38 -16.37
CA ASN A 447 -6.41 31.88 -16.54
C ASN A 447 -5.60 31.54 -15.28
N TYR A 448 -4.67 30.61 -15.42
CA TYR A 448 -3.65 30.34 -14.41
C TYR A 448 -2.40 31.17 -14.70
N THR A 449 -1.62 31.44 -13.66
CA THR A 449 -0.32 32.07 -13.75
C THR A 449 0.70 31.25 -12.96
N THR A 450 1.97 31.60 -13.10
CA THR A 450 3.08 30.88 -12.49
C THR A 450 3.98 31.77 -11.64
N GLN A 451 4.56 31.20 -10.59
CA GLN A 451 5.64 31.83 -9.83
C GLN A 451 6.75 30.83 -9.53
N GLN A 452 7.98 31.16 -9.92
CA GLN A 452 9.13 30.32 -9.64
C GLN A 452 9.66 30.60 -8.23
N ARG A 453 9.91 29.55 -7.45
CA ARG A 453 10.53 29.64 -6.12
C ARG A 453 11.56 28.52 -5.95
N THR A 454 12.62 28.81 -5.21
CA THR A 454 13.59 27.81 -4.80
C THR A 454 13.08 27.09 -3.56
N VAL A 455 13.11 25.77 -3.56
CA VAL A 455 12.73 24.93 -2.42
C VAL A 455 13.88 24.00 -2.03
N THR A 456 13.90 23.63 -0.76
CA THR A 456 14.83 22.63 -0.23
C THR A 456 14.04 21.39 0.17
N ILE A 457 14.44 20.23 -0.37
CA ILE A 457 13.78 18.95 -0.16
C ILE A 457 14.75 17.95 0.46
N GLN A 458 14.23 17.02 1.26
CA GLN A 458 14.94 15.81 1.63
C GLN A 458 14.35 14.65 0.82
N GLY A 459 15.02 14.18 -0.21
CA GLY A 459 14.47 13.14 -1.09
C GLY A 459 14.24 11.80 -0.38
N ASP A 460 13.32 10.98 -0.91
CA ASP A 460 13.04 9.63 -0.38
C ASP A 460 14.29 8.72 -0.38
N LEU A 461 15.07 8.69 -1.47
CA LEU A 461 16.31 7.90 -1.54
C LEU A 461 17.35 8.39 -0.53
N ALA A 462 17.40 9.69 -0.24
CA ALA A 462 18.30 10.20 0.80
C ALA A 462 17.86 9.78 2.21
N ARG A 463 16.55 9.69 2.47
CA ARG A 463 16.04 9.15 3.75
C ARG A 463 16.32 7.66 3.89
N ASP A 464 16.15 6.91 2.81
CA ASP A 464 16.30 5.45 2.79
C ASP A 464 17.76 4.99 2.78
N LEU A 465 18.71 5.89 2.48
CA LEU A 465 20.13 5.55 2.45
C LEU A 465 20.71 5.21 3.84
N GLY A 466 20.06 5.65 4.92
CA GLY A 466 20.49 5.39 6.29
C GLY A 466 21.69 6.23 6.76
N GLU A 467 22.06 7.28 6.00
CA GLU A 467 23.16 8.20 6.30
C GLU A 467 22.67 9.66 6.17
N ALA A 468 23.30 10.58 6.89
CA ALA A 468 22.99 12.00 6.75
C ALA A 468 23.48 12.53 5.39
N ILE A 469 22.55 13.06 4.59
CA ILE A 469 22.83 13.73 3.32
C ILE A 469 22.25 15.13 3.38
N GLU A 470 23.04 16.11 2.93
CA GLU A 470 22.61 17.50 2.79
C GLU A 470 21.38 17.60 1.86
N PRO A 471 20.30 18.28 2.29
CA PRO A 471 19.09 18.45 1.50
C PRO A 471 19.34 19.02 0.10
N GLU A 472 18.59 18.54 -0.88
CA GLU A 472 18.64 19.03 -2.25
C GLU A 472 17.88 20.36 -2.37
N THR A 473 18.49 21.36 -2.98
CA THR A 473 17.83 22.64 -3.29
C THR A 473 17.59 22.76 -4.78
N LEU A 474 16.33 22.96 -5.18
CA LEU A 474 15.92 23.02 -6.59
C LEU A 474 14.84 24.08 -6.84
N PRO A 475 14.74 24.59 -8.08
CA PRO A 475 13.64 25.47 -8.47
C PRO A 475 12.35 24.68 -8.72
N LEU A 476 11.22 25.22 -8.27
CA LEU A 476 9.88 24.79 -8.64
C LEU A 476 9.10 25.95 -9.24
N THR A 477 8.24 25.63 -10.20
CA THR A 477 7.27 26.56 -10.78
C THR A 477 5.92 26.28 -10.16
N PHE A 478 5.44 27.19 -9.31
CA PHE A 478 4.12 27.09 -8.69
C PHE A 478 3.06 27.63 -9.65
N VAL A 479 1.92 26.96 -9.73
CA VAL A 479 0.77 27.31 -10.57
C VAL A 479 -0.42 27.64 -9.70
N GLY A 480 -1.16 28.69 -10.06
CA GLY A 480 -2.41 29.04 -9.40
C GLY A 480 -3.09 30.24 -10.06
N THR A 481 -4.18 30.70 -9.45
CA THR A 481 -4.81 31.97 -9.83
C THR A 481 -4.22 33.12 -9.00
N PRO A 482 -4.09 34.34 -9.55
CA PRO A 482 -3.55 35.47 -8.78
C PRO A 482 -4.38 35.77 -7.51
N GLU A 483 -3.74 35.78 -6.35
CA GLU A 483 -4.33 36.16 -5.06
C GLU A 483 -3.39 37.13 -4.32
N GLY A 484 -3.51 38.42 -4.63
CA GLY A 484 -2.56 39.43 -4.15
C GLY A 484 -1.17 39.22 -4.75
N ASP A 485 -0.15 39.11 -3.88
CA ASP A 485 1.24 38.81 -4.26
C ASP A 485 1.54 37.29 -4.29
N ASP A 486 0.54 36.44 -4.02
CA ASP A 486 0.63 34.98 -3.97
C ASP A 486 -0.30 34.34 -5.02
N LEU A 487 -0.33 33.00 -5.03
CA LEU A 487 -1.16 32.18 -5.89
C LEU A 487 -2.17 31.39 -5.07
N ALA A 488 -3.45 31.58 -5.38
CA ALA A 488 -4.50 30.68 -4.94
C ALA A 488 -4.30 29.31 -5.61
N ARG A 489 -4.35 28.25 -4.80
CA ARG A 489 -4.04 26.90 -5.23
C ARG A 489 -5.03 26.36 -6.26
N VAL A 490 -4.52 25.56 -7.19
CA VAL A 490 -5.34 24.73 -8.07
C VAL A 490 -5.77 23.48 -7.30
N GLU A 491 -7.06 23.34 -7.04
CA GLU A 491 -7.63 22.11 -6.49
C GLU A 491 -8.10 21.19 -7.64
N PRO A 492 -7.92 19.86 -7.50
CA PRO A 492 -8.51 18.91 -8.44
C PRO A 492 -10.01 19.09 -8.59
N TRP A 493 -10.51 18.92 -9.81
CA TRP A 493 -11.91 19.14 -10.15
C TRP A 493 -12.62 17.83 -10.44
N ARG A 494 -13.51 17.40 -9.53
CA ARG A 494 -14.22 16.11 -9.58
C ARG A 494 -15.08 15.94 -10.83
N GLU A 495 -15.65 17.00 -11.36
CA GLU A 495 -16.47 16.95 -12.58
C GLU A 495 -15.65 17.18 -13.87
N SER A 496 -14.31 17.18 -13.77
CA SER A 496 -13.43 17.30 -14.92
C SER A 496 -13.63 16.12 -15.89
N LEU A 497 -13.56 16.42 -17.19
CA LEU A 497 -13.58 15.40 -18.25
C LEU A 497 -12.25 14.64 -18.38
N ILE A 498 -11.26 14.96 -17.55
CA ILE A 498 -9.95 14.32 -17.51
C ILE A 498 -9.70 13.80 -16.10
N LEU A 499 -9.56 12.48 -15.97
CA LEU A 499 -9.10 11.83 -14.76
C LEU A 499 -7.60 11.51 -14.88
N LEU A 500 -6.79 12.11 -14.01
CA LEU A 500 -5.39 11.74 -13.83
C LEU A 500 -5.30 10.62 -12.78
N LEU A 501 -4.94 9.42 -13.23
CA LEU A 501 -4.74 8.24 -12.39
C LEU A 501 -3.24 7.91 -12.31
N GLY A 502 -2.71 7.76 -11.10
CA GLY A 502 -1.29 7.41 -10.95
C GLY A 502 -0.81 7.25 -9.52
N ASP A 503 0.50 7.28 -9.37
CA ASP A 503 1.19 7.04 -8.10
C ASP A 503 1.73 8.32 -7.46
N SER A 504 2.77 8.19 -6.63
CA SER A 504 3.43 9.33 -6.00
C SER A 504 4.01 10.34 -7.00
N HIS A 505 4.26 9.97 -8.26
CA HIS A 505 4.63 10.94 -9.32
C HIS A 505 3.49 11.93 -9.63
N CYS A 506 2.23 11.54 -9.45
CA CYS A 506 1.10 12.46 -9.57
C CYS A 506 0.89 13.33 -8.32
N LEU A 507 1.58 13.00 -7.21
CA LEU A 507 1.42 13.66 -5.92
C LEU A 507 2.61 14.54 -5.53
N VAL A 508 3.81 14.23 -6.04
CA VAL A 508 5.02 15.02 -5.78
C VAL A 508 4.80 16.47 -6.19
N PHE A 509 5.14 17.39 -5.29
CA PHE A 509 4.91 18.84 -5.39
C PHE A 509 3.46 19.32 -5.45
N HIS A 510 2.48 18.39 -5.38
CA HIS A 510 1.05 18.71 -5.31
C HIS A 510 0.46 18.45 -3.91
N GLY A 511 0.76 17.30 -3.30
CA GLY A 511 0.15 16.84 -2.04
C GLY A 511 0.66 17.53 -0.78
N GLY A 512 1.87 18.10 -0.81
CA GLY A 512 2.58 18.64 0.35
C GLY A 512 3.01 17.58 1.37
N GLY A 513 3.51 18.03 2.51
CA GLY A 513 4.05 17.12 3.53
C GLY A 513 5.28 16.36 3.03
N ASP A 514 5.20 15.04 3.02
CA ASP A 514 6.23 14.13 2.51
C ASP A 514 6.42 14.20 0.99
N MET A 515 5.48 14.85 0.27
CA MET A 515 5.55 15.14 -1.17
C MET A 515 6.15 16.53 -1.48
N HIS A 516 6.93 17.08 -0.55
CA HIS A 516 7.77 18.28 -0.65
C HIS A 516 7.05 19.63 -0.76
N ALA A 517 6.15 19.82 -1.72
CA ALA A 517 5.50 21.11 -2.00
C ALA A 517 4.01 20.95 -2.35
N ARG A 518 3.31 22.09 -2.49
CA ARG A 518 1.92 22.17 -2.96
C ARG A 518 1.80 23.18 -4.08
N GLY A 519 1.13 22.83 -5.17
CA GLY A 519 0.87 23.74 -6.30
C GLY A 519 1.94 23.74 -7.39
N ALA A 520 2.87 22.78 -7.41
CA ALA A 520 3.92 22.67 -8.44
C ALA A 520 4.04 21.25 -9.02
N GLY A 521 3.03 20.40 -8.82
CA GLY A 521 2.99 19.03 -9.31
C GLY A 521 2.29 18.89 -10.66
N LEU A 522 2.21 17.66 -11.16
CA LEU A 522 1.62 17.36 -12.46
C LEU A 522 0.17 17.86 -12.63
N PRO A 523 -0.74 17.69 -11.65
CA PRO A 523 -2.10 18.22 -11.77
C PRO A 523 -2.14 19.75 -11.93
N ASP A 524 -1.24 20.45 -11.24
CA ASP A 524 -1.16 21.91 -11.25
C ASP A 524 -0.69 22.40 -12.62
N HIS A 525 0.38 21.80 -13.16
CA HIS A 525 0.87 22.11 -14.50
C HIS A 525 -0.11 21.69 -15.61
N LEU A 526 -0.84 20.59 -15.47
CA LEU A 526 -1.91 20.25 -16.41
C LEU A 526 -3.02 21.32 -16.41
N ALA A 527 -3.36 21.89 -15.25
CA ALA A 527 -4.32 22.97 -15.20
C ALA A 527 -3.83 24.23 -15.93
N LEU A 528 -2.53 24.55 -15.81
CA LEU A 528 -1.91 25.63 -16.58
C LEU A 528 -2.05 25.40 -18.09
N GLU A 529 -1.66 24.22 -18.57
CA GLU A 529 -1.63 23.90 -20.00
C GLU A 529 -3.03 23.76 -20.61
N LEU A 530 -3.98 23.22 -19.84
CA LEU A 530 -5.34 22.95 -20.31
C LEU A 530 -6.29 24.12 -20.08
N GLY A 531 -5.96 25.01 -19.15
CA GLY A 531 -6.84 26.07 -18.67
C GLY A 531 -7.95 25.58 -17.75
N PHE A 532 -7.92 24.36 -17.24
CA PHE A 532 -8.87 23.87 -16.22
C PHE A 532 -8.26 22.70 -15.42
N PRO A 533 -8.67 22.46 -14.16
CA PRO A 533 -8.09 21.39 -13.35
C PRO A 533 -8.56 20.00 -13.81
N VAL A 534 -7.68 19.02 -13.68
CA VAL A 534 -8.04 17.60 -13.86
C VAL A 534 -8.67 17.04 -12.58
N ASP A 535 -9.45 15.96 -12.68
CA ASP A 535 -9.71 15.10 -11.52
C ASP A 535 -8.44 14.30 -11.21
N LEU A 536 -8.25 13.92 -9.96
CA LEU A 536 -7.04 13.25 -9.48
C LEU A 536 -7.37 12.06 -8.60
N VAL A 537 -6.86 10.90 -9.00
CA VAL A 537 -6.76 9.69 -8.18
C VAL A 537 -5.29 9.27 -8.14
N GLY A 538 -4.58 9.77 -7.13
CA GLY A 538 -3.18 9.45 -6.87
C GLY A 538 -3.02 8.61 -5.60
N VAL A 539 -2.20 7.56 -5.67
CA VAL A 539 -1.93 6.67 -4.52
C VAL A 539 -0.45 6.74 -4.15
N ARG A 540 -0.15 6.84 -2.85
CA ARG A 540 1.23 6.81 -2.35
C ARG A 540 1.80 5.38 -2.49
N GLY A 541 3.05 5.25 -2.93
CA GLY A 541 3.82 4.02 -2.73
C GLY A 541 3.88 2.99 -3.87
N SER A 542 3.73 3.37 -5.15
CA SER A 542 3.99 2.40 -6.25
C SER A 542 5.37 2.51 -6.92
N GLY A 543 6.31 3.21 -6.27
CA GLY A 543 7.71 3.30 -6.71
C GLY A 543 8.69 2.76 -5.67
N ALA A 544 8.74 3.36 -4.49
CA ALA A 544 9.86 3.17 -3.54
C ALA A 544 9.60 2.22 -2.36
N THR A 545 8.35 1.89 -2.05
CA THR A 545 8.02 1.01 -0.91
C THR A 545 7.61 -0.39 -1.39
N PRO A 546 8.29 -1.46 -0.97
CA PRO A 546 7.62 -2.74 -0.82
C PRO A 546 6.57 -2.52 0.27
N ALA A 547 5.31 -2.32 -0.14
CA ALA A 547 4.17 -2.35 0.76
C ALA A 547 3.74 -3.80 0.97
#